data_AF-A0A9J6BMD4-F1
#
_entry.id   AF-A0A9J6BMD4-F1
#
_cell.length_a   1.000
_cell.length_b   1.000
_cell.length_c   1.000
_cell.angle_alpha   90.00
_cell.angle_beta   90.00
_cell.angle_gamma   90.00
#
_symmetry.space_group_name_H-M   'P 1'
#
loop_
_entity.id
_entity.type
_entity.pdbx_description
1 polymer ?
#
loop_
_entity_poly.entity_id
_entity_poly.type
_entity_poly.pdbx_seq_one_letter_code
_entity_poly.pdbx_strand_id
1 'polypeptide(L)'
;MFEITDLQKIGLGLAGFGIGFLFLGVVMIFDRGLLAIGNILFISGITCIIGFKKTYNLFFQRHKVKATVAFFVGIFIVLLGWPLVGMIVESYGFILLFGGFLQVTIEFLRRVPVIGSFLNLPIISTLVSKIEDKRTRDDHA
;
A
#
# COMPACT_ATOMS: atom_id res chain seq x y z
N MET A 1 25.14 -4.60 6.63
CA MET A 1 24.16 -3.80 7.39
C MET A 1 23.14 -3.29 6.40
N PHE A 2 21.85 -3.55 6.63
CA PHE A 2 20.78 -3.05 5.75
C PHE A 2 20.67 -1.54 5.92
N GLU A 3 21.28 -0.76 5.03
CA GLU A 3 21.07 0.69 4.98
C GLU A 3 19.69 0.97 4.41
N ILE A 4 18.72 1.10 5.32
CA ILE A 4 17.46 1.76 5.00
C ILE A 4 17.80 3.22 4.70
N THR A 5 17.50 3.68 3.50
CA THR A 5 17.66 5.10 3.15
C THR A 5 16.81 5.97 4.08
N ASP A 6 17.32 7.10 4.56
CA ASP A 6 16.60 8.00 5.48
C ASP A 6 15.19 8.37 4.97
N LEU A 7 15.05 8.47 3.65
CA LEU A 7 13.79 8.73 2.96
C LEU A 7 12.73 7.63 3.17
N GLN A 8 13.16 6.37 3.31
CA GLN A 8 12.26 5.23 3.58
C GLN A 8 11.83 5.18 5.04
N LYS A 9 12.69 5.57 5.98
CA LYS A 9 12.31 5.72 7.39
C LYS A 9 11.27 6.83 7.55
N ILE A 10 11.50 7.96 6.89
CA ILE A 10 10.54 9.07 6.82
C ILE A 10 9.25 8.60 6.14
N GLY A 11 9.34 7.89 5.02
CA GLY A 11 8.19 7.34 4.31
C GLY A 11 7.36 6.37 5.16
N LEU A 12 8.00 5.54 5.97
CA LEU A 12 7.32 4.65 6.93
C LEU A 12 6.56 5.45 7.99
N GLY A 13 7.18 6.52 8.51
CA GLY A 13 6.51 7.46 9.41
C GLY A 13 5.28 8.10 8.76
N LEU A 14 5.42 8.65 7.55
CA LEU A 14 4.31 9.28 6.82
C LEU A 14 3.18 8.30 6.52
N ALA A 15 3.50 7.07 6.10
CA ALA A 15 2.49 6.05 5.82
C ALA A 15 1.74 5.66 7.10
N GLY A 16 2.45 5.49 8.22
CA GLY A 16 1.86 5.21 9.53
C GLY A 16 0.97 6.34 10.02
N PHE A 17 1.41 7.59 9.90
CA PHE A 17 0.58 8.76 10.21
C PHE A 17 -0.65 8.83 9.31
N GLY A 18 -0.52 8.56 8.02
CA GLY A 18 -1.64 8.53 7.08
C GLY A 18 -2.71 7.51 7.48
N ILE A 19 -2.31 6.28 7.84
CA ILE A 19 -3.22 5.26 8.37
C ILE A 19 -3.87 5.73 9.67
N GLY A 20 -3.13 6.37 10.57
CA GLY A 20 -3.66 6.94 11.81
C GLY A 20 -4.73 8.00 11.56
N PHE A 21 -4.49 8.93 10.64
CA PHE A 21 -5.46 9.97 10.27
C PHE A 21 -6.68 9.40 9.53
N LEU A 22 -6.50 8.39 8.68
CA LEU A 22 -7.63 7.67 8.06
C LEU A 22 -8.49 7.00 9.13
N PHE A 23 -7.87 6.27 10.07
CA PHE A 23 -8.57 5.63 11.17
C PHE A 23 -9.32 6.65 12.04
N LEU A 24 -8.65 7.74 12.42
CA LEU A 24 -9.26 8.80 13.20
C LEU A 24 -10.43 9.48 12.45
N GLY A 25 -10.28 9.68 11.14
CA GLY A 25 -11.34 10.20 10.28
C GLY A 25 -12.57 9.29 10.25
N VAL A 26 -12.38 7.96 10.21
CA VAL A 26 -13.48 6.99 10.31
C VAL A 26 -14.15 7.05 11.69
N VAL A 27 -13.36 7.08 12.77
CA VAL A 27 -13.87 7.13 14.16
C VAL A 27 -14.65 8.42 14.43
N MET A 28 -14.24 9.55 13.85
CA MET A 28 -14.95 10.84 13.93
C MET A 28 -16.16 10.94 12.98
N ILE A 29 -16.85 9.82 12.69
CA ILE A 29 -18.04 9.78 11.82
C ILE A 29 -17.70 10.25 10.39
N PHE A 30 -16.61 9.71 9.83
CA PHE A 30 -16.14 9.99 8.48
C PHE A 30 -15.84 11.48 8.22
N ASP A 31 -15.00 12.07 9.08
CA ASP A 31 -14.52 13.43 8.89
C ASP A 31 -13.72 13.53 7.58
N ARG A 32 -14.22 14.35 6.66
CA ARG A 32 -13.68 14.50 5.30
C ARG A 32 -12.28 15.07 5.30
N GLY A 33 -11.98 15.97 6.24
CA GLY A 33 -10.67 16.62 6.34
C GLY A 33 -9.61 15.65 6.82
N LEU A 34 -9.89 14.89 7.88
CA LEU A 34 -8.98 13.88 8.41
C LEU A 34 -8.76 12.75 7.39
N LEU A 35 -9.81 12.30 6.71
CA LEU A 35 -9.70 11.29 5.65
C LEU A 35 -8.84 11.79 4.49
N ALA A 36 -9.03 13.05 4.07
CA ALA A 36 -8.22 13.65 3.00
C ALA A 36 -6.74 13.77 3.38
N ILE A 37 -6.46 14.29 4.59
CA ILE A 37 -5.10 14.42 5.11
C ILE A 37 -4.45 13.03 5.24
N GLY A 38 -5.18 12.05 5.75
CA GLY A 38 -4.74 10.67 5.86
C GLY A 38 -4.36 10.06 4.52
N ASN A 39 -5.17 10.27 3.49
CA ASN A 39 -4.88 9.81 2.14
C ASN A 39 -3.63 10.45 1.54
N ILE A 40 -3.47 11.77 1.69
CA ILE A 40 -2.29 12.47 1.18
C ILE A 40 -1.01 11.97 1.87
N LEU A 41 -1.04 11.85 3.20
CA LEU A 41 0.07 11.33 4.00
C LEU A 41 0.42 9.88 3.62
N PHE A 42 -0.60 9.05 3.43
CA PHE A 42 -0.42 7.64 3.10
C PHE A 42 0.22 7.45 1.72
N ILE A 43 -0.27 8.15 0.69
CA ILE A 43 0.27 8.09 -0.68
C ILE A 43 1.71 8.63 -0.70
N SER A 44 1.95 9.76 -0.02
CA SER A 44 3.28 10.35 0.10
C SER A 44 4.25 9.39 0.79
N GLY A 45 3.83 8.78 1.90
CA GLY A 45 4.61 7.79 2.65
C GLY A 45 4.98 6.58 1.81
N ILE A 46 4.00 5.98 1.11
CA ILE A 46 4.25 4.86 0.21
C ILE A 46 5.17 5.25 -0.95
N THR A 47 5.00 6.44 -1.52
CA THR A 47 5.87 6.95 -2.60
C THR A 47 7.32 7.10 -2.13
N CYS A 48 7.54 7.57 -0.90
CA CYS A 48 8.86 7.67 -0.29
C CYS A 48 9.48 6.30 0.04
N ILE A 49 8.68 5.33 0.50
CA ILE A 49 9.16 3.95 0.77
C ILE A 49 9.64 3.28 -0.52
N ILE A 50 8.87 3.40 -1.60
CA ILE A 50 9.13 2.71 -2.88
C ILE A 50 10.17 3.45 -3.72
N GLY A 51 10.17 4.78 -3.64
CA GLY A 51 10.95 5.66 -4.49
C GLY A 51 10.17 6.13 -5.74
N PHE A 52 10.27 7.43 -6.01
CA PHE A 52 9.55 8.15 -7.07
C PHE A 52 9.62 7.47 -8.45
N LYS A 53 10.80 6.95 -8.83
CA LYS A 53 11.06 6.38 -10.15
C LYS A 53 10.32 5.07 -10.39
N LYS A 54 10.17 4.23 -9.36
CA LYS A 54 9.42 2.96 -9.45
C LYS A 54 7.92 3.19 -9.33
N THR A 55 7.49 4.09 -8.44
CA THR A 55 6.07 4.45 -8.28
C THR A 55 5.49 5.04 -9.56
N TYR A 56 6.22 5.95 -10.22
CA TYR A 56 5.76 6.56 -11.47
C TYR A 56 5.58 5.53 -12.59
N ASN A 57 6.58 4.65 -12.78
CA ASN A 57 6.50 3.60 -13.80
C ASN A 57 5.38 2.58 -13.53
N LEU A 58 4.94 2.46 -12.27
CA LEU A 58 3.85 1.57 -11.88
C LEU A 58 2.47 2.18 -12.03
N PHE A 59 2.33 3.44 -11.62
CA PHE A 59 1.09 4.20 -11.74
C PHE A 59 0.70 4.43 -13.21
N PHE A 60 1.69 4.50 -14.11
CA PHE A 60 1.51 4.79 -15.54
C PHE A 60 1.58 3.58 -16.49
N GLN A 61 1.72 2.35 -15.98
CA GLN A 61 1.59 1.18 -16.85
C GLN A 61 0.16 1.07 -17.39
N ARG A 62 0.01 0.94 -18.72
CA ARG A 62 -1.29 0.89 -19.44
C ARG A 62 -2.30 -0.09 -18.83
N HIS A 63 -1.84 -1.22 -18.29
CA HIS A 63 -2.68 -2.24 -17.66
C HIS A 63 -3.13 -1.88 -16.23
N LYS A 64 -2.51 -0.89 -15.59
CA LYS A 64 -2.74 -0.46 -14.20
C LYS A 64 -3.41 0.92 -14.09
N VAL A 65 -3.49 1.68 -15.19
CA VAL A 65 -4.18 2.99 -15.23
C VAL A 65 -5.63 2.92 -14.73
N LYS A 66 -6.37 1.84 -15.03
CA LYS A 66 -7.74 1.66 -14.52
C LYS A 66 -7.82 1.66 -12.99
N ALA A 67 -6.83 1.06 -12.33
CA ALA A 67 -6.74 1.03 -10.88
C ALA A 67 -6.32 2.40 -10.31
N THR A 68 -5.38 3.08 -10.98
CA THR A 68 -4.96 4.44 -10.63
C THR A 68 -6.15 5.40 -10.67
N VAL A 69 -6.92 5.38 -11.76
CA VAL A 69 -8.11 6.21 -11.92
C VAL A 69 -9.14 5.88 -10.85
N ALA A 70 -9.43 4.60 -10.58
CA ALA A 70 -10.37 4.20 -9.53
C ALA A 70 -9.95 4.72 -8.14
N PHE A 71 -8.66 4.65 -7.81
CA PHE A 71 -8.13 5.15 -6.54
C PHE A 71 -8.27 6.68 -6.41
N PHE A 72 -7.86 7.44 -7.44
CA PHE A 72 -8.01 8.90 -7.44
C PHE A 72 -9.48 9.35 -7.46
N VAL A 73 -10.35 8.62 -8.17
CA VAL A 73 -11.79 8.85 -8.16
C VAL A 73 -12.36 8.60 -6.76
N GLY A 74 -11.92 7.54 -6.07
CA GLY A 74 -12.29 7.29 -4.67
C GLY A 74 -11.96 8.47 -3.75
N ILE A 75 -10.71 8.95 -3.81
CA ILE A 75 -10.27 10.14 -3.05
C ILE A 75 -11.13 11.36 -3.40
N PHE A 76 -11.42 11.58 -4.68
CA PHE A 76 -12.26 12.69 -5.12
C PHE A 76 -13.69 12.60 -4.57
N ILE A 77 -14.27 11.39 -4.53
CA ILE A 77 -15.59 11.15 -3.93
C ILE A 77 -15.57 11.43 -2.41
N VAL A 78 -14.48 11.06 -1.71
CA VAL A 78 -14.30 11.41 -0.29
C VAL A 78 -14.33 12.93 -0.10
N LEU A 79 -13.62 13.67 -0.96
CA LEU A 79 -13.56 15.14 -0.92
C LEU A 79 -14.90 15.80 -1.28
N LEU A 80 -15.66 15.25 -2.22
CA LEU A 80 -16.99 15.76 -2.63
C LEU A 80 -18.08 15.55 -1.57
N GLY A 81 -17.78 14.81 -0.51
CA GLY A 81 -18.65 14.71 0.66
C GLY A 81 -19.42 13.42 0.78
N TRP A 82 -19.03 12.39 0.03
CA TRP A 82 -19.51 11.02 0.16
C TRP A 82 -18.39 10.10 0.66
N PRO A 83 -17.85 10.33 1.88
CA PRO A 83 -16.66 9.65 2.38
C PRO A 83 -16.83 8.13 2.49
N LEU A 84 -18.02 7.62 2.81
CA LEU A 84 -18.27 6.18 2.90
C LEU A 84 -18.11 5.49 1.53
N VAL A 85 -18.76 6.04 0.49
CA VAL A 85 -18.67 5.50 -0.88
C VAL A 85 -17.26 5.69 -1.43
N GLY A 86 -16.68 6.86 -1.18
CA GLY A 86 -15.31 7.18 -1.58
C GLY A 86 -14.30 6.19 -1.01
N MET A 87 -14.39 5.86 0.30
CA MET A 87 -13.53 4.87 0.97
C MET A 87 -13.63 3.47 0.36
N ILE A 88 -14.84 3.03 -0.05
CA ILE A 88 -15.03 1.72 -0.69
C ILE A 88 -14.37 1.70 -2.07
N VAL A 89 -14.63 2.74 -2.88
CA VAL A 89 -14.07 2.87 -4.24
C VAL A 89 -12.55 3.02 -4.17
N GLU A 90 -12.06 3.84 -3.24
CA GLU A 90 -10.65 4.07 -2.96
C GLU A 90 -9.96 2.77 -2.54
N SER A 91 -10.52 2.03 -1.57
CA SER A 91 -9.97 0.75 -1.11
C SER A 91 -9.93 -0.27 -2.25
N TYR A 92 -10.96 -0.32 -3.10
CA TYR A 92 -10.97 -1.18 -4.28
C TYR A 92 -9.88 -0.78 -5.28
N GLY A 93 -9.76 0.50 -5.60
CA GLY A 93 -8.72 1.04 -6.45
C GLY A 93 -7.32 0.78 -5.89
N PHE A 94 -7.15 0.97 -4.59
CA PHE A 94 -5.91 0.69 -3.86
C PHE A 94 -5.53 -0.78 -3.93
N ILE A 95 -6.44 -1.71 -3.63
CA ILE A 95 -6.18 -3.15 -3.72
C ILE A 95 -5.86 -3.55 -5.16
N LEU A 96 -6.51 -2.96 -6.17
CA LEU A 96 -6.25 -3.29 -7.57
C LEU A 96 -4.90 -2.72 -8.07
N LEU A 97 -4.51 -1.56 -7.54
CA LEU A 97 -3.25 -0.87 -7.84
C LEU A 97 -2.08 -1.60 -7.18
N PHE A 98 -2.25 -1.98 -5.91
CA PHE A 98 -1.26 -2.71 -5.14
C PHE A 98 -1.33 -4.23 -5.35
N GLY A 99 -2.38 -4.83 -5.88
CA GLY A 99 -2.46 -6.30 -6.06
C GLY A 99 -1.39 -6.88 -6.99
N GLY A 100 -0.91 -6.07 -7.95
CA GLY A 100 0.28 -6.43 -8.76
C GLY A 100 1.61 -5.94 -8.19
N PHE A 101 1.57 -5.05 -7.18
CA PHE A 101 2.72 -4.42 -6.56
C PHE A 101 3.05 -4.95 -5.17
N LEU A 102 2.12 -5.68 -4.54
CA LEU A 102 2.27 -6.26 -3.22
C LEU A 102 3.37 -7.32 -3.23
N GLN A 103 3.59 -8.05 -4.33
CA GLN A 103 4.76 -8.94 -4.43
C GLN A 103 6.07 -8.16 -4.37
N VAL A 104 6.18 -7.07 -5.13
CA VAL A 104 7.37 -6.18 -5.14
C VAL A 104 7.52 -5.47 -3.79
N THR A 105 6.41 -5.06 -3.18
CA THR A 105 6.36 -4.40 -1.88
C THR A 105 6.73 -5.37 -0.79
N ILE A 106 6.24 -6.61 -0.79
CA ILE A 106 6.60 -7.66 0.18
C ILE A 106 8.08 -8.01 0.05
N GLU A 107 8.64 -8.14 -1.15
CA GLU A 107 10.09 -8.32 -1.33
C GLU A 107 10.91 -7.13 -0.80
N PHE A 108 10.39 -5.92 -0.93
CA PHE A 108 11.01 -4.72 -0.37
C PHE A 108 10.82 -4.59 1.15
N LEU A 109 9.66 -4.99 1.67
CA LEU A 109 9.30 -4.99 3.09
C LEU A 109 10.06 -6.05 3.86
N ARG A 110 10.34 -7.20 3.21
CA ARG A 110 11.23 -8.25 3.74
C ARG A 110 12.69 -7.77 3.86
N ARG A 111 13.07 -6.73 3.11
CA ARG A 111 14.36 -6.02 3.27
C ARG A 111 14.32 -4.95 4.36
N VAL A 112 13.16 -4.62 4.92
CA VAL A 112 13.02 -3.72 6.07
C VAL A 112 13.09 -4.55 7.37
N PRO A 113 14.19 -4.50 8.14
CA PRO A 113 14.38 -5.32 9.35
C PRO A 113 13.28 -5.16 10.41
N VAL A 114 12.62 -3.99 10.48
CA VAL A 114 11.54 -3.72 11.45
C VAL A 114 10.27 -4.53 11.15
N ILE A 115 9.93 -4.71 9.88
CA ILE A 115 8.77 -5.51 9.46
C ILE A 115 9.18 -6.98 9.29
N GLY A 116 10.44 -7.25 8.94
CA GLY A 116 11.02 -8.59 8.92
C GLY A 116 10.87 -9.36 10.23
N SER A 117 11.03 -8.71 11.40
CA SER A 117 10.80 -9.36 12.69
C SER A 117 9.32 -9.68 12.97
N PHE A 118 8.38 -8.85 12.50
CA PHE A 118 6.95 -9.15 12.56
C PHE A 118 6.53 -10.23 11.53
N LEU A 119 7.22 -10.31 10.39
CA LEU A 119 6.98 -11.29 9.34
C LEU A 119 7.67 -12.64 9.57
N ASN A 120 8.67 -12.69 10.45
CA ASN A 120 9.33 -13.91 10.92
C ASN A 120 8.55 -14.59 12.06
N LEU A 121 7.26 -14.28 12.18
CA LEU A 121 6.33 -15.13 12.91
C LEU A 121 6.09 -16.41 12.09
N PRO A 122 6.09 -17.60 12.71
CA PRO A 122 6.05 -18.91 12.04
C PRO A 122 4.85 -19.11 11.09
N ILE A 123 3.82 -18.27 11.22
CA ILE A 123 2.60 -18.31 10.41
C ILE A 123 2.87 -17.86 8.96
N ILE A 124 3.71 -16.85 8.73
CA ILE A 124 3.91 -16.30 7.39
C ILE A 124 4.95 -17.11 6.59
N SER A 125 5.95 -17.69 7.26
CA SER A 125 6.89 -18.63 6.61
C SER A 125 6.17 -19.86 6.06
N THR A 126 5.13 -20.34 6.75
CA THR A 126 4.31 -21.49 6.32
C THR A 126 3.46 -21.18 5.09
N LEU A 127 2.99 -19.94 4.95
CA LEU A 127 2.22 -19.52 3.76
C LEU A 127 3.14 -19.29 2.55
N VAL A 128 4.33 -18.74 2.78
CA VAL A 128 5.33 -18.54 1.71
C VAL A 128 5.84 -19.88 1.20
N SER A 129 6.15 -20.84 2.07
CA SER A 129 6.59 -22.18 1.64
C SER A 129 5.51 -22.92 0.86
N LYS A 130 4.24 -22.76 1.21
CA LYS A 130 3.11 -23.38 0.51
C LYS A 130 2.84 -22.77 -0.88
N ILE A 131 3.21 -21.51 -1.10
CA ILE A 131 3.12 -20.86 -2.40
C ILE A 131 4.32 -21.25 -3.28
N GLU A 132 5.50 -21.39 -2.69
CA GLU A 132 6.71 -21.79 -3.40
C GLU A 132 6.65 -23.26 -3.86
N ASP A 133 6.15 -24.17 -3.01
CA ASP A 133 5.93 -25.58 -3.35
C ASP A 133 4.91 -25.75 -4.51
N LYS A 134 3.92 -24.86 -4.56
CA LYS A 134 2.90 -24.87 -5.62
C LYS A 134 3.44 -24.36 -6.96
N ARG A 135 4.50 -23.53 -6.95
CA ARG A 135 5.17 -23.00 -8.16
C ARG A 135 6.08 -24.05 -8.78
N THR A 136 6.87 -24.75 -7.97
CA THR A 136 7.83 -25.77 -8.44
C THR A 136 7.14 -26.98 -9.06
N ARG A 137 5.88 -27.25 -8.70
CA ARG A 137 5.10 -28.37 -9.24
C ARG A 137 4.54 -28.13 -10.64
N ASP A 138 4.37 -26.87 -11.04
CA ASP A 138 3.88 -26.49 -12.38
C ASP A 138 5.03 -26.36 -13.40
N ASP A 139 6.29 -26.23 -12.96
CA ASP A 139 7.48 -26.17 -13.85
C ASP A 139 8.02 -27.57 -14.24
N HIS A 140 7.45 -28.65 -13.69
CA HIS A 140 7.85 -30.04 -13.93
C HIS A 140 6.75 -30.93 -14.55
N ALA A 141 5.66 -30.33 -15.04
CA ALA A 141 4.60 -31.01 -15.80
C ALA A 141 4.62 -30.57 -17.27
#